data_AF-A0A258E9L7-F1
#
_entry.id   AF-A0A258E9L7-F1
#
_cell.length_a   1.000
_cell.length_b   1.000
_cell.length_c   1.000
_cell.angle_alpha   90.00
_cell.angle_beta   90.00
_cell.angle_gamma   90.00
#
_symmetry.space_group_name_H-M   'P 1'
#
loop_
_entity.id
_entity.type
_entity.pdbx_description
1 polymer ?
#
loop_
_entity_poly.entity_id
_entity_poly.type
_entity_poly.pdbx_seq_one_letter_code
_entity_poly.pdbx_strand_id
1 'polypeptide(L)'
;MKGHGPLAGIRVIEIAGIGPAPFCGMLLADLGADVVVVDRPAPSPDAIDLGSASILDRGKRFVHLDLKQPDSVATVLDLIEHCDALIEGMRPGVMERLGLGPEPCLARNPALVFGRMTGWGQDGPLAQAAGHDINYIALSGALWYAGQPGSPPVAPPSLVGDLGGGALYLAVGLLAAILSARATGRGQVVDAAIVDGSAHLMNLLLSLKAAGHFVSDRGRSILDGPHWYATYRCADDRFVSVGSLEPRFYALLREKLGLGDDPDFTDGYDPARWPDLTRRFEALFRQRTREEWSALLEGSDACFAPVLDPDEAASHPHIAARQIYRSINGVAQTVPAPRFSKTPPAISSSRSADAHQPGSIVTEWRGC
;
A
#
# COMPACT_ATOMS: atom_id res chain seq x y z
N MET A 1 -25.78 -10.88 -8.06
CA MET A 1 -25.41 -10.11 -9.28
C MET A 1 -24.12 -10.69 -9.83
N LYS A 2 -23.97 -10.86 -11.15
CA LYS A 2 -22.67 -11.28 -11.72
C LYS A 2 -21.64 -10.18 -11.41
N GLY A 3 -20.63 -10.49 -10.59
CA GLY A 3 -19.60 -9.53 -10.20
C GLY A 3 -18.86 -8.94 -11.40
N HIS A 4 -18.32 -7.74 -11.26
CA HIS A 4 -17.39 -7.14 -12.22
C HIS A 4 -15.94 -7.47 -11.84
N GLY A 5 -14.97 -7.11 -12.68
CA GLY A 5 -13.54 -7.24 -12.35
C GLY A 5 -13.00 -8.69 -12.36
N PRO A 6 -11.68 -8.85 -12.18
CA PRO A 6 -11.02 -10.15 -12.24
C PRO A 6 -11.34 -11.09 -11.05
N LEU A 7 -11.81 -10.57 -9.91
CA LEU A 7 -12.15 -11.35 -8.73
C LEU A 7 -13.66 -11.61 -8.59
N ALA A 8 -14.43 -11.40 -9.66
CA ALA A 8 -15.85 -11.72 -9.68
C ALA A 8 -16.10 -13.17 -9.21
N GLY A 9 -16.95 -13.31 -8.19
CA GLY A 9 -17.30 -14.61 -7.59
C GLY A 9 -16.42 -15.03 -6.41
N ILE A 10 -15.37 -14.28 -6.09
CA ILE A 10 -14.64 -14.44 -4.82
C ILE A 10 -15.44 -13.81 -3.69
N ARG A 11 -15.53 -14.49 -2.55
CA ARG A 11 -16.24 -14.05 -1.35
C ARG A 11 -15.27 -13.96 -0.19
N VAL A 12 -15.26 -12.82 0.49
CA VAL A 12 -14.32 -12.54 1.58
C VAL A 12 -15.08 -12.03 2.78
N ILE A 13 -14.77 -12.58 3.95
CA ILE A 13 -15.18 -12.00 5.23
C ILE A 13 -14.02 -11.16 5.76
N GLU A 14 -14.29 -9.94 6.17
CA GLU A 14 -13.32 -9.07 6.83
C GLU A 14 -13.79 -8.83 8.27
N ILE A 15 -12.98 -9.19 9.27
CA ILE A 15 -13.22 -8.77 10.64
C ILE A 15 -12.70 -7.33 10.79
N ALA A 16 -13.58 -6.41 11.18
CA ALA A 16 -13.27 -4.99 11.20
C ALA A 16 -11.99 -4.70 12.00
N GLY A 17 -11.07 -3.96 11.36
CA GLY A 17 -9.78 -3.59 11.90
C GLY A 17 -9.37 -2.19 11.44
N ILE A 18 -8.07 -1.89 11.50
CA ILE A 18 -7.50 -0.61 11.07
C ILE A 18 -6.37 -0.83 10.08
N GLY A 19 -6.01 0.24 9.34
CA GLY A 19 -4.83 0.31 8.49
C GLY A 19 -4.78 -0.75 7.38
N PRO A 20 -3.88 -1.74 7.47
CA PRO A 20 -3.61 -2.69 6.39
C PRO A 20 -4.78 -3.62 6.04
N ALA A 21 -5.55 -4.11 7.02
CA ALA A 21 -6.64 -5.05 6.79
C ALA A 21 -7.79 -4.42 5.98
N PRO A 22 -8.33 -3.24 6.37
CA PRO A 22 -9.33 -2.54 5.56
C PRO A 22 -8.84 -2.15 4.17
N PHE A 23 -7.57 -1.77 4.01
CA PHE A 23 -7.02 -1.51 2.69
C PHE A 23 -7.00 -2.77 1.82
N CYS A 24 -6.59 -3.92 2.37
CA CYS A 24 -6.61 -5.19 1.67
C CYS A 24 -8.03 -5.56 1.21
N GLY A 25 -9.01 -5.45 2.10
CA GLY A 25 -10.41 -5.68 1.76
C GLY A 25 -10.91 -4.73 0.66
N MET A 26 -10.56 -3.44 0.72
CA MET A 26 -10.91 -2.46 -0.32
C MET A 26 -10.32 -2.85 -1.67
N LEU A 27 -9.04 -3.23 -1.69
CA LEU A 27 -8.36 -3.67 -2.90
C LEU A 27 -9.03 -4.89 -3.53
N LEU A 28 -9.42 -5.88 -2.73
CA LEU A 28 -10.13 -7.06 -3.22
C LEU A 28 -11.53 -6.70 -3.75
N ALA A 29 -12.26 -5.84 -3.06
CA ALA A 29 -13.58 -5.35 -3.50
C ALA A 29 -13.51 -4.55 -4.81
N ASP A 30 -12.53 -3.64 -4.92
CA ASP A 30 -12.24 -2.90 -6.15
C ASP A 30 -11.99 -3.83 -7.33
N LEU A 31 -11.29 -4.94 -7.10
CA LEU A 31 -11.02 -5.98 -8.09
C LEU A 31 -12.20 -6.94 -8.32
N GLY A 32 -13.32 -6.77 -7.64
CA GLY A 32 -14.57 -7.48 -7.90
C GLY A 32 -14.95 -8.57 -6.90
N ALA A 33 -14.17 -8.75 -5.84
CA ALA A 33 -14.55 -9.67 -4.77
C ALA A 33 -15.75 -9.11 -3.99
N ASP A 34 -16.59 -10.00 -3.51
CA ASP A 34 -17.68 -9.67 -2.60
C ASP A 34 -17.17 -9.71 -1.15
N VAL A 35 -16.91 -8.52 -0.61
CA VAL A 35 -16.31 -8.35 0.72
C VAL A 35 -17.37 -7.96 1.74
N VAL A 36 -17.53 -8.79 2.77
CA VAL A 36 -18.46 -8.58 3.88
C VAL A 36 -17.68 -8.31 5.15
N VAL A 37 -17.78 -7.08 5.65
CA VAL A 37 -17.17 -6.65 6.90
C VAL A 37 -18.07 -7.02 8.07
N VAL A 38 -17.55 -7.79 9.00
CA VAL A 38 -18.14 -8.01 10.32
C VAL A 38 -17.61 -6.92 11.23
N ASP A 39 -18.45 -5.92 11.47
CA ASP A 39 -18.15 -4.81 12.36
C ASP A 39 -18.98 -4.92 13.64
N ARG A 40 -18.52 -4.28 14.70
CA ARG A 40 -19.25 -4.19 15.97
C ARG A 40 -20.38 -3.16 15.86
N PRO A 41 -21.45 -3.28 16.66
CA PRO A 41 -22.57 -2.32 16.64
C PRO A 41 -22.22 -0.89 17.08
N ALA A 42 -21.15 -0.72 17.87
CA ALA A 42 -20.73 0.59 18.37
C ALA A 42 -19.25 0.84 18.00
N PRO A 43 -18.89 2.04 17.52
CA PRO A 43 -17.50 2.38 17.17
C PRO A 43 -16.53 2.21 18.36
N SER A 44 -15.24 2.07 18.08
CA SER A 44 -14.23 2.15 19.15
C SER A 44 -14.20 3.57 19.70
N PRO A 45 -14.03 3.73 21.02
CA PRO A 45 -13.62 5.00 21.59
C PRO A 45 -12.32 5.53 20.95
N ASP A 46 -11.40 4.63 20.61
CA ASP A 46 -10.07 4.95 20.07
C ASP A 46 -10.01 5.02 18.53
N ALA A 47 -11.13 4.77 17.83
CA ALA A 47 -11.14 4.80 16.38
C ALA A 47 -11.44 6.22 15.88
N ILE A 48 -10.70 6.65 14.86
CA ILE A 48 -11.05 7.85 14.10
C ILE A 48 -12.31 7.52 13.30
N ASP A 49 -13.42 8.18 13.62
CA ASP A 49 -14.64 8.06 12.85
C ASP A 49 -14.52 8.84 11.53
N LEU A 50 -14.30 8.10 10.46
CA LEU A 50 -14.25 8.65 9.10
C LEU A 50 -15.64 8.76 8.46
N GLY A 51 -16.69 8.24 9.11
CA GLY A 51 -18.07 8.28 8.61
C GLY A 51 -18.19 7.84 7.15
N SER A 52 -18.92 8.63 6.36
CA SER A 52 -19.09 8.43 4.91
C SER A 52 -17.84 8.75 4.09
N ALA A 53 -16.81 9.37 4.68
CA ALA A 53 -15.54 9.69 4.02
C ALA A 53 -14.52 8.54 4.06
N SER A 54 -14.87 7.40 4.68
CA SER A 54 -14.02 6.21 4.69
C SER A 54 -13.90 5.59 3.30
N ILE A 55 -12.85 5.95 2.56
CA ILE A 55 -12.55 5.39 1.23
C ILE A 55 -12.28 3.89 1.31
N LEU A 56 -11.66 3.43 2.40
CA LEU A 56 -11.32 2.01 2.60
C LEU A 56 -12.55 1.10 2.76
N ASP A 57 -13.74 1.69 2.95
CA ASP A 57 -14.99 0.95 3.07
C ASP A 57 -15.77 0.86 1.74
N ARG A 58 -15.27 1.47 0.66
CA ARG A 58 -15.96 1.44 -0.63
C ARG A 58 -16.07 0.02 -1.19
N GLY A 59 -17.18 -0.26 -1.84
CA GLY A 59 -17.49 -1.55 -2.44
C GLY A 59 -17.71 -2.71 -1.47
N LYS A 60 -17.63 -2.48 -0.15
CA LYS A 60 -17.86 -3.49 0.88
C LYS A 60 -19.29 -3.44 1.42
N ARG A 61 -19.76 -4.59 1.90
CA ARG A 61 -21.01 -4.74 2.65
C ARG A 61 -20.68 -4.91 4.14
N PHE A 62 -21.58 -4.49 5.01
CA PHE A 62 -21.35 -4.49 6.46
C PHE A 62 -22.41 -5.30 7.17
N VAL A 63 -22.02 -6.11 8.15
CA VAL A 63 -22.90 -6.74 9.13
C VAL A 63 -22.46 -6.32 10.52
N HIS A 64 -23.41 -5.96 11.39
CA HIS A 64 -23.11 -5.55 12.76
C HIS A 64 -23.36 -6.67 13.74
N LEU A 65 -22.30 -7.21 14.33
CA LEU A 65 -22.33 -8.34 15.26
C LEU A 65 -21.42 -8.06 16.46
N ASP A 66 -21.95 -8.25 17.67
CA ASP A 66 -21.12 -8.26 18.88
C ASP A 66 -20.48 -9.64 19.04
N LEU A 67 -19.22 -9.78 18.65
CA LEU A 67 -18.47 -11.05 18.69
C LEU A 67 -18.18 -11.57 20.11
N LYS A 68 -18.60 -10.85 21.16
CA LYS A 68 -18.63 -11.37 22.52
C LYS A 68 -19.82 -12.29 22.79
N GLN A 69 -20.86 -12.21 21.94
CA GLN A 69 -22.04 -13.08 22.05
C GLN A 69 -21.81 -14.38 21.29
N PRO A 70 -22.06 -15.56 21.91
CA PRO A 70 -21.92 -16.85 21.23
C PRO A 70 -22.75 -16.97 19.93
N ASP A 71 -23.95 -16.39 19.91
CA ASP A 71 -24.83 -16.42 18.72
C ASP A 71 -24.25 -15.62 17.55
N SER A 72 -23.53 -14.52 17.83
CA SER A 72 -22.80 -13.77 16.82
C SER A 72 -21.66 -14.59 16.23
N VAL A 73 -20.91 -15.32 17.08
CA VAL A 73 -19.82 -16.20 16.65
C VAL A 73 -20.37 -17.32 15.76
N ALA A 74 -21.48 -17.95 16.17
CA ALA A 74 -22.16 -18.96 15.34
C ALA A 74 -22.59 -18.39 13.98
N THR A 75 -23.14 -17.17 13.96
CA THR A 75 -23.52 -16.48 12.73
C THR A 75 -22.34 -16.24 11.80
N VAL A 76 -21.17 -15.85 12.34
CA VAL A 76 -19.95 -15.69 11.53
C VAL A 76 -19.45 -17.03 11.00
N LEU A 77 -19.50 -18.10 11.79
CA LEU A 77 -19.14 -19.45 11.33
C LEU A 77 -20.05 -19.92 10.18
N ASP A 78 -21.34 -19.60 10.22
CA ASP A 78 -22.28 -19.90 9.13
C ASP A 78 -21.96 -19.11 7.85
N LEU A 79 -21.49 -17.86 7.97
CA LEU A 79 -20.97 -17.10 6.84
C LEU A 79 -19.68 -17.72 6.27
N ILE A 80 -18.78 -18.17 7.15
CA ILE A 80 -17.48 -18.78 6.79
C ILE A 80 -17.66 -20.04 5.94
N GLU A 81 -18.75 -20.79 6.14
CA GLU A 81 -19.10 -21.96 5.33
C GLU A 81 -19.23 -21.66 3.83
N HIS A 82 -19.41 -20.39 3.47
CA HIS A 82 -19.76 -19.96 2.11
C HIS A 82 -18.79 -18.92 1.51
N CYS A 83 -17.70 -18.58 2.20
CA CYS A 83 -16.67 -17.68 1.69
C CYS A 83 -15.39 -18.41 1.25
N ASP A 84 -14.58 -17.75 0.43
CA ASP A 84 -13.27 -18.25 -0.02
C ASP A 84 -12.15 -17.85 0.96
N ALA A 85 -12.29 -16.68 1.60
CA ALA A 85 -11.28 -16.14 2.49
C ALA A 85 -11.86 -15.37 3.68
N LEU A 86 -11.05 -15.28 4.74
CA LEU A 86 -11.25 -14.40 5.88
C LEU A 86 -10.02 -13.51 6.06
N ILE A 87 -10.24 -12.24 6.43
CA ILE A 87 -9.22 -11.26 6.80
C ILE A 87 -9.44 -10.86 8.25
N GLU A 88 -8.41 -10.94 9.09
CA GLU A 88 -8.44 -10.39 10.44
C GLU A 88 -7.12 -9.71 10.78
N GLY A 89 -7.20 -8.57 11.47
CA GLY A 89 -6.06 -7.75 11.87
C GLY A 89 -5.86 -7.67 13.38
N MET A 90 -6.35 -8.66 14.13
CA MET A 90 -6.32 -8.64 15.59
C MET A 90 -4.96 -9.07 16.12
N ARG A 91 -4.67 -8.70 17.37
CA ARG A 91 -3.48 -9.21 18.07
C ARG A 91 -3.52 -10.75 18.11
N PRO A 92 -2.37 -11.44 17.96
CA PRO A 92 -2.32 -12.91 18.04
C PRO A 92 -3.02 -13.45 19.30
N GLY A 93 -3.85 -14.47 19.11
CA GLY A 93 -4.66 -15.10 20.17
C GLY A 93 -6.05 -14.46 20.40
N VAL A 94 -6.37 -13.31 19.80
CA VAL A 94 -7.71 -12.70 19.97
C VAL A 94 -8.79 -13.53 19.30
N MET A 95 -8.61 -13.90 18.03
CA MET A 95 -9.60 -14.67 17.28
C MET A 95 -9.84 -16.04 17.90
N GLU A 96 -8.80 -16.67 18.42
CA GLU A 96 -8.86 -17.93 19.18
C GLU A 96 -9.75 -17.78 20.42
N ARG A 97 -9.58 -16.69 21.21
CA ARG A 97 -10.43 -16.41 22.38
C ARG A 97 -11.89 -16.12 22.02
N LEU A 98 -12.14 -15.58 20.83
CA LEU A 98 -13.49 -15.35 20.32
C LEU A 98 -14.15 -16.61 19.74
N GLY A 99 -13.42 -17.73 19.64
CA GLY A 99 -13.92 -18.95 18.99
C GLY A 99 -13.93 -18.88 17.46
N LEU A 100 -13.24 -17.88 16.88
CA LEU A 100 -13.11 -17.64 15.44
C LEU A 100 -11.66 -17.79 14.97
N GLY A 101 -10.83 -18.52 15.72
CA GLY A 101 -9.46 -18.84 15.31
C GLY A 101 -9.40 -19.73 14.06
N PRO A 102 -8.19 -19.98 13.52
CA PRO A 102 -8.04 -20.80 12.32
C PRO A 102 -8.68 -22.19 12.42
N GLU A 103 -8.50 -22.89 13.55
CA GLU A 103 -8.99 -24.26 13.73
C GLU A 103 -10.52 -24.42 13.56
N PRO A 104 -11.39 -23.70 14.31
CA PRO A 104 -12.84 -23.83 14.14
C PRO A 104 -13.30 -23.36 12.75
N CYS A 105 -12.65 -22.35 12.17
CA CYS A 105 -13.01 -21.82 10.85
C CYS A 105 -12.66 -22.82 9.73
N LEU A 106 -11.47 -23.43 9.76
CA LEU A 106 -11.05 -24.45 8.80
C LEU A 106 -11.80 -25.77 8.99
N ALA A 107 -12.23 -26.10 10.21
CA ALA A 107 -13.10 -27.24 10.46
C ALA A 107 -14.49 -27.03 9.83
N ARG A 108 -15.01 -25.80 9.87
CA ARG A 108 -16.29 -25.44 9.22
C ARG A 108 -16.17 -25.39 7.71
N ASN A 109 -15.08 -24.82 7.18
CA ASN A 109 -14.80 -24.73 5.75
C ASN A 109 -13.36 -25.15 5.46
N PRO A 110 -13.13 -26.42 5.07
CA PRO A 110 -11.78 -26.92 4.78
C PRO A 110 -11.06 -26.22 3.62
N ALA A 111 -11.80 -25.52 2.74
CA ALA A 111 -11.25 -24.76 1.62
C ALA A 111 -10.94 -23.29 1.97
N LEU A 112 -11.29 -22.83 3.18
CA LEU A 112 -11.11 -21.44 3.62
C LEU A 112 -9.64 -21.02 3.64
N VAL A 113 -9.35 -19.87 3.08
CA VAL A 113 -8.08 -19.17 3.31
C VAL A 113 -8.22 -18.21 4.49
N PHE A 114 -7.48 -18.46 5.57
CA PHE A 114 -7.53 -17.65 6.78
C PHE A 114 -6.36 -16.65 6.81
N GLY A 115 -6.60 -15.40 6.45
CA GLY A 115 -5.60 -14.34 6.40
C GLY A 115 -5.48 -13.56 7.72
N ARG A 116 -4.27 -13.53 8.28
CA ARG A 116 -3.93 -12.79 9.50
C ARG A 116 -3.01 -11.62 9.14
N MET A 117 -3.41 -10.42 9.49
CA MET A 117 -2.66 -9.18 9.25
C MET A 117 -2.13 -8.63 10.55
N THR A 118 -0.82 -8.73 10.78
CA THR A 118 -0.22 -8.21 12.00
C THR A 118 1.04 -7.41 11.72
N GLY A 119 1.47 -6.63 12.69
CA GLY A 119 2.74 -5.93 12.62
C GLY A 119 3.96 -6.85 12.71
N TRP A 120 3.93 -7.73 13.71
CA TRP A 120 5.09 -8.52 14.14
C TRP A 120 5.05 -10.01 13.76
N GLY A 121 3.92 -10.51 13.24
CA GLY A 121 3.67 -11.94 13.03
C GLY A 121 2.89 -12.59 14.18
N GLN A 122 2.46 -13.84 13.99
CA GLN A 122 1.79 -14.61 15.04
C GLN A 122 2.73 -15.10 16.15
N ASP A 123 4.03 -15.14 15.87
CA ASP A 123 5.06 -15.69 16.74
C ASP A 123 6.32 -14.80 16.81
N GLY A 124 7.26 -15.19 17.68
CA GLY A 124 8.42 -14.38 18.02
C GLY A 124 8.23 -13.48 19.24
N PRO A 125 9.33 -12.87 19.75
CA PRO A 125 9.34 -12.16 21.03
C PRO A 125 8.47 -10.90 21.06
N LEU A 126 8.14 -10.33 19.89
CA LEU A 126 7.33 -9.13 19.75
C LEU A 126 5.88 -9.39 19.32
N ALA A 127 5.46 -10.63 19.11
CA ALA A 127 4.11 -10.96 18.63
C ALA A 127 2.99 -10.35 19.49
N GLN A 128 3.23 -10.19 20.80
CA GLN A 128 2.29 -9.59 21.75
C GLN A 128 2.57 -8.11 22.05
N ALA A 129 3.59 -7.50 21.44
CA ALA A 129 3.90 -6.09 21.62
C ALA A 129 2.96 -5.22 20.77
N ALA A 130 2.65 -4.01 21.28
CA ALA A 130 2.04 -2.99 20.45
C ALA A 130 3.06 -2.44 19.44
N GLY A 131 2.57 -1.90 18.33
CA GLY A 131 3.38 -1.21 17.33
C GLY A 131 2.49 -0.51 16.33
N HIS A 132 3.10 0.34 15.53
CA HIS A 132 2.51 0.95 14.34
C HIS A 132 3.51 0.86 13.19
N ASP A 133 3.07 1.19 11.98
CA ASP A 133 3.85 1.19 10.73
C ASP A 133 5.34 1.50 10.95
N ILE A 134 5.65 2.68 11.52
CA ILE A 134 7.02 3.16 11.75
C ILE A 134 7.88 2.21 12.59
N ASN A 135 7.31 1.51 13.57
CA ASN A 135 8.04 0.56 14.41
C ASN A 135 8.42 -0.69 13.61
N TYR A 136 7.49 -1.20 12.79
CA TYR A 136 7.69 -2.39 11.99
C TYR A 136 8.78 -2.15 10.93
N ILE A 137 8.69 -1.03 10.21
CA ILE A 137 9.68 -0.66 9.19
C ILE A 137 11.03 -0.23 9.78
N ALA A 138 11.05 0.26 11.02
CA ALA A 138 12.29 0.50 11.74
C ALA A 138 13.03 -0.81 12.02
N LEU A 139 12.32 -1.83 12.54
CA LEU A 139 12.94 -3.11 12.90
C LEU A 139 13.34 -3.93 11.66
N SER A 140 12.55 -3.88 10.59
CA SER A 140 12.87 -4.57 9.33
C SER A 140 14.05 -3.96 8.57
N GLY A 141 14.46 -2.74 8.94
CA GLY A 141 15.49 -1.95 8.25
C GLY A 141 14.96 -1.11 7.09
N ALA A 142 13.68 -1.26 6.71
CA ALA A 142 13.08 -0.55 5.59
C ALA A 142 13.01 0.97 5.80
N LEU A 143 12.99 1.43 7.05
CA LEU A 143 13.03 2.85 7.39
C LEU A 143 14.41 3.49 7.15
N TRP A 144 15.49 2.70 7.18
CA TRP A 144 16.84 3.24 7.34
C TRP A 144 17.24 4.26 6.26
N TYR A 145 16.89 4.02 5.00
CA TYR A 145 17.28 4.87 3.88
C TYR A 145 16.33 6.06 3.64
N ALA A 146 15.23 6.17 4.39
CA ALA A 146 14.21 7.18 4.14
C ALA A 146 14.60 8.54 4.76
N GLY A 147 14.48 9.62 3.98
CA GLY A 147 14.78 10.99 4.41
C GLY A 147 16.24 11.42 4.15
N GLN A 148 16.55 12.68 4.47
CA GLN A 148 17.85 13.29 4.13
C GLN A 148 19.03 12.69 4.91
N PRO A 149 20.19 12.43 4.28
CA PRO A 149 21.39 12.01 5.00
C PRO A 149 21.74 12.99 6.12
N GLY A 150 22.13 12.46 7.29
CA GLY A 150 22.46 13.28 8.46
C GLY A 150 21.27 13.71 9.34
N SER A 151 20.02 13.52 8.89
CA SER A 151 18.83 13.66 9.75
C SER A 151 18.37 12.30 10.30
N PRO A 152 17.53 12.24 11.35
CA PRO A 152 16.78 11.02 11.65
C PRO A 152 16.03 10.52 10.41
N PRO A 153 15.95 9.19 10.18
CA PRO A 153 15.12 8.65 9.11
C PRO A 153 13.65 9.03 9.25
N VAL A 154 12.97 9.27 8.13
CA VAL A 154 11.57 9.74 8.10
C VAL A 154 10.70 8.73 7.38
N ALA A 155 9.69 8.20 8.06
CA ALA A 155 8.75 7.26 7.47
C ALA A 155 7.74 7.99 6.57
N PRO A 156 7.57 7.59 5.29
CA PRO A 156 6.37 7.93 4.53
C PRO A 156 5.15 7.37 5.27
N PRO A 157 4.15 8.19 5.67
CA PRO A 157 3.10 7.74 6.57
C PRO A 157 2.34 6.51 6.05
N SER A 158 2.48 5.37 6.74
CA SER A 158 1.74 4.11 6.49
C SER A 158 1.97 3.43 5.11
N LEU A 159 2.70 4.06 4.18
CA LEU A 159 2.81 3.55 2.81
C LEU A 159 3.75 2.34 2.69
N VAL A 160 4.84 2.32 3.46
CA VAL A 160 5.87 1.28 3.34
C VAL A 160 5.51 0.04 4.15
N GLY A 161 5.13 0.20 5.42
CA GLY A 161 4.78 -0.91 6.29
C GLY A 161 3.37 -1.38 6.04
N ASP A 162 2.38 -0.64 6.53
CA ASP A 162 0.97 -1.04 6.52
C ASP A 162 0.50 -1.41 5.10
N LEU A 163 0.75 -0.56 4.11
CA LEU A 163 0.27 -0.82 2.75
C LEU A 163 1.22 -1.73 1.96
N GLY A 164 2.46 -1.30 1.77
CA GLY A 164 3.45 -2.00 0.94
C GLY A 164 3.85 -3.37 1.50
N GLY A 165 4.27 -3.41 2.76
CA GLY A 165 4.73 -4.62 3.46
C GLY A 165 3.62 -5.45 4.10
N GLY A 166 2.45 -4.87 4.37
CA GLY A 166 1.32 -5.54 4.99
C GLY A 166 0.24 -5.91 3.98
N ALA A 167 -0.64 -4.96 3.67
CA ALA A 167 -1.86 -5.16 2.92
C ALA A 167 -1.64 -5.82 1.55
N LEU A 168 -0.58 -5.42 0.82
CA LEU A 168 -0.24 -6.02 -0.47
C LEU A 168 0.30 -7.45 -0.34
N TYR A 169 1.09 -7.76 0.69
CA TYR A 169 1.54 -9.14 0.95
C TYR A 169 0.39 -10.04 1.37
N LEU A 170 -0.56 -9.53 2.17
CA LEU A 170 -1.78 -10.27 2.46
C LEU A 170 -2.61 -10.51 1.20
N ALA A 171 -2.82 -9.49 0.36
CA ALA A 171 -3.57 -9.66 -0.87
C ALA A 171 -2.94 -10.74 -1.77
N VAL A 172 -1.62 -10.71 -1.95
CA VAL A 172 -0.88 -11.74 -2.70
C VAL A 172 -1.04 -13.12 -2.05
N GLY A 173 -0.86 -13.22 -0.73
CA GLY A 173 -0.99 -14.47 0.02
C GLY A 173 -2.38 -15.08 -0.08
N LEU A 174 -3.43 -14.25 0.07
CA LEU A 174 -4.82 -14.67 -0.08
C LEU A 174 -5.09 -15.18 -1.49
N LEU A 175 -4.72 -14.43 -2.52
CA LEU A 175 -4.95 -14.84 -3.91
C LEU A 175 -4.20 -16.14 -4.25
N ALA A 176 -2.95 -16.28 -3.82
CA ALA A 176 -2.17 -17.50 -4.02
C ALA A 176 -2.80 -18.71 -3.30
N ALA A 177 -3.22 -18.53 -2.04
CA ALA A 177 -3.85 -19.57 -1.26
C ALA A 177 -5.25 -19.94 -1.79
N ILE A 178 -6.03 -18.98 -2.30
CA ILE A 178 -7.33 -19.24 -2.93
C ILE A 178 -7.14 -20.08 -4.19
N LEU A 179 -6.15 -19.74 -5.03
CA LEU A 179 -5.83 -20.52 -6.22
C LEU A 179 -5.40 -21.96 -5.85
N SER A 180 -4.60 -22.11 -4.80
CA SER A 180 -4.25 -23.42 -4.23
C SER A 180 -5.47 -24.19 -3.73
N ALA A 181 -6.35 -23.53 -2.97
CA ALA A 181 -7.56 -24.15 -2.42
C ALA A 181 -8.53 -24.58 -3.51
N ARG A 182 -8.69 -23.80 -4.59
CA ARG A 182 -9.50 -24.18 -5.75
C ARG A 182 -8.97 -25.43 -6.46
N ALA A 183 -7.66 -25.64 -6.47
CA ALA A 183 -7.04 -26.81 -7.08
C ALA A 183 -7.08 -28.05 -6.16
N THR A 184 -7.02 -27.86 -4.85
CA THR A 184 -6.80 -28.94 -3.87
C THR A 184 -8.01 -29.25 -2.98
N GLY A 185 -9.00 -28.36 -2.93
CA GLY A 185 -10.09 -28.37 -1.95
C GLY A 185 -9.65 -28.02 -0.52
N ARG A 186 -8.40 -27.59 -0.33
CA ARG A 186 -7.82 -27.33 1.00
C ARG A 186 -7.25 -25.92 1.07
N GLY A 187 -7.81 -25.13 1.98
CA GLY A 187 -7.30 -23.82 2.34
C GLY A 187 -6.17 -23.91 3.35
N GLN A 188 -5.72 -22.75 3.81
CA GLN A 188 -4.60 -22.61 4.73
C GLN A 188 -4.61 -21.25 5.43
N VAL A 189 -3.77 -21.12 6.46
CA VAL A 189 -3.51 -19.84 7.11
C VAL A 189 -2.47 -19.07 6.32
N VAL A 190 -2.72 -17.78 6.09
CA VAL A 190 -1.75 -16.82 5.58
C VAL A 190 -1.40 -15.89 6.72
N ASP A 191 -0.20 -16.01 7.29
CA ASP A 191 0.33 -15.04 8.24
C ASP A 191 1.10 -13.95 7.48
N ALA A 192 0.53 -12.76 7.41
CA ALA A 192 1.12 -11.60 6.74
C ALA A 192 1.57 -10.58 7.79
N ALA A 193 2.85 -10.66 8.17
CA ALA A 193 3.47 -9.72 9.09
C ALA A 193 4.07 -8.52 8.33
N ILE A 194 3.78 -7.29 8.78
CA ILE A 194 4.34 -6.07 8.19
C ILE A 194 5.87 -6.06 8.28
N VAL A 195 6.45 -6.55 9.39
CA VAL A 195 7.91 -6.63 9.55
C VAL A 195 8.54 -7.53 8.48
N ASP A 196 7.91 -8.64 8.12
CA ASP A 196 8.41 -9.57 7.11
C ASP A 196 8.28 -8.98 5.70
N GLY A 197 7.10 -8.47 5.36
CA GLY A 197 6.87 -7.91 4.02
C GLY A 197 7.70 -6.65 3.77
N SER A 198 7.86 -5.78 4.78
CA SER A 198 8.72 -4.61 4.67
C SER A 198 10.21 -4.97 4.57
N ALA A 199 10.68 -6.01 5.26
CA ALA A 199 12.02 -6.56 5.06
C ALA A 199 12.17 -7.14 3.64
N HIS A 200 11.17 -7.90 3.18
CA HIS A 200 11.20 -8.54 1.86
C HIS A 200 11.23 -7.52 0.71
N LEU A 201 10.59 -6.35 0.85
CA LEU A 201 10.70 -5.24 -0.10
C LEU A 201 12.14 -4.75 -0.30
N MET A 202 13.04 -4.95 0.68
CA MET A 202 14.44 -4.54 0.58
C MET A 202 15.31 -5.45 -0.28
N ASN A 203 14.81 -6.60 -0.75
CA ASN A 203 15.64 -7.59 -1.45
C ASN A 203 16.38 -7.02 -2.67
N LEU A 204 15.84 -6.02 -3.36
CA LEU A 204 16.54 -5.30 -4.42
C LEU A 204 17.76 -4.52 -3.88
N LEU A 205 17.59 -3.75 -2.81
CA LEU A 205 18.68 -2.99 -2.18
C LEU A 205 19.73 -3.91 -1.56
N LEU A 206 19.30 -5.02 -0.96
CA LEU A 206 20.19 -6.04 -0.43
C LEU A 206 21.02 -6.69 -1.55
N SER A 207 20.44 -6.91 -2.72
CA SER A 207 21.16 -7.41 -3.90
C SER A 207 22.18 -6.40 -4.42
N LEU A 208 21.81 -5.12 -4.52
CA LEU A 208 22.74 -4.05 -4.91
C LEU A 208 23.89 -3.92 -3.91
N LYS A 209 23.59 -4.04 -2.61
CA LYS A 209 24.61 -4.03 -1.55
C LYS A 209 25.55 -5.23 -1.66
N ALA A 210 25.01 -6.43 -1.87
CA ALA A 210 25.80 -7.64 -2.06
C ALA A 210 26.71 -7.56 -3.30
N ALA A 211 26.27 -6.87 -4.36
CA ALA A 211 27.05 -6.60 -5.55
C ALA A 211 28.05 -5.43 -5.41
N GLY A 212 28.10 -4.75 -4.26
CA GLY A 212 29.00 -3.62 -4.02
C GLY A 212 28.54 -2.28 -4.61
N HIS A 213 27.31 -2.20 -5.14
CA HIS A 213 26.72 -0.99 -5.73
C HIS A 213 25.90 -0.16 -4.73
N PHE A 214 25.81 -0.60 -3.48
CA PHE A 214 25.03 0.05 -2.44
C PHE A 214 25.70 -0.16 -1.08
N VAL A 215 25.65 0.84 -0.21
CA VAL A 215 26.21 0.78 1.14
C VAL A 215 25.15 1.16 2.18
N SER A 216 25.39 0.77 3.43
CA SER A 216 24.48 1.12 4.52
C SER A 216 24.67 2.55 5.03
N ASP A 217 25.79 3.21 4.70
CA ASP A 217 25.95 4.63 4.99
C ASP A 217 25.00 5.43 4.10
N ARG A 218 24.06 6.16 4.72
CA ARG A 218 23.08 6.98 4.00
C ARG A 218 23.76 8.13 3.27
N GLY A 219 23.28 8.43 2.06
CA GLY A 219 23.83 9.49 1.21
C GLY A 219 25.09 9.09 0.46
N ARG A 220 25.45 7.81 0.48
CA ARG A 220 26.68 7.29 -0.16
C ARG A 220 26.39 6.24 -1.23
N SER A 221 25.13 6.02 -1.57
CA SER A 221 24.72 5.08 -2.60
C SER A 221 24.01 5.78 -3.76
N ILE A 222 24.00 5.11 -4.92
CA ILE A 222 23.45 5.64 -6.17
C ILE A 222 21.97 6.05 -6.15
N LEU A 223 21.20 5.67 -5.12
CA LEU A 223 19.78 6.01 -4.98
C LEU A 223 19.48 6.97 -3.82
N ASP A 224 20.51 7.45 -3.10
CA ASP A 224 20.32 8.34 -1.95
C ASP A 224 21.41 9.42 -1.76
N GLY A 225 22.49 9.38 -2.54
CA GLY A 225 23.62 10.32 -2.49
C GLY A 225 23.74 11.31 -3.65
N PRO A 226 23.64 10.89 -4.93
CA PRO A 226 23.96 11.74 -6.06
C PRO A 226 23.01 12.91 -6.27
N HIS A 227 23.54 14.01 -6.82
CA HIS A 227 22.76 15.19 -7.19
C HIS A 227 21.78 14.95 -8.35
N TRP A 228 21.99 13.90 -9.15
CA TRP A 228 21.07 13.50 -10.21
C TRP A 228 20.01 12.49 -9.72
N TYR A 229 19.93 12.20 -8.42
CA TYR A 229 18.89 11.37 -7.81
C TYR A 229 18.43 11.98 -6.47
N ALA A 230 17.66 13.08 -6.53
CA ALA A 230 17.27 13.86 -5.36
C ALA A 230 16.02 14.73 -5.62
N THR A 231 15.58 15.43 -4.57
CA THR A 231 14.57 16.49 -4.67
C THR A 231 15.18 17.86 -4.39
N TYR A 232 14.73 18.89 -5.12
CA TYR A 232 15.28 20.24 -5.05
C TYR A 232 14.19 21.27 -4.85
N ARG A 233 14.48 22.30 -4.03
CA ARG A 233 13.58 23.43 -3.84
C ARG A 233 13.79 24.50 -4.90
N CYS A 234 12.68 25.01 -5.45
CA CYS A 234 12.62 26.04 -6.48
C CYS A 234 12.52 27.45 -5.90
N ALA A 235 12.48 28.46 -6.77
CA ALA A 235 12.37 29.88 -6.40
C ALA A 235 11.05 30.21 -5.65
N ASP A 236 9.99 29.48 -5.93
CA ASP A 236 8.64 29.60 -5.37
C ASP A 236 8.41 28.73 -4.13
N ASP A 237 9.50 28.23 -3.51
CA ASP A 237 9.52 27.30 -2.37
C ASP A 237 8.81 25.95 -2.60
N ARG A 238 8.42 25.66 -3.84
CA ARG A 238 7.93 24.34 -4.27
C ARG A 238 9.10 23.43 -4.64
N PHE A 239 8.82 22.16 -4.92
CA PHE A 239 9.87 21.15 -5.12
C PHE A 239 9.75 20.43 -6.47
N VAL A 240 10.91 19.99 -6.98
CA VAL A 240 11.04 19.11 -8.15
C VAL A 240 11.85 17.88 -7.76
N SER A 241 11.72 16.80 -8.52
CA SER A 241 12.54 15.60 -8.41
C SER A 241 13.38 15.39 -9.67
N VAL A 242 14.56 14.82 -9.48
CA VAL A 242 15.45 14.34 -10.54
C VAL A 242 15.84 12.91 -10.23
N GLY A 243 15.79 12.03 -11.23
CA GLY A 243 16.18 10.62 -11.14
C GLY A 243 16.95 10.15 -12.37
N SER A 244 17.91 10.95 -12.85
CA SER A 244 18.72 10.69 -14.05
C SER A 244 19.87 9.71 -13.76
N LEU A 245 19.53 8.46 -13.43
CA LEU A 245 20.51 7.45 -13.05
C LEU A 245 21.44 7.07 -14.20
N GLU A 246 20.87 6.83 -15.39
CA GLU A 246 21.61 6.36 -16.56
C GLU A 246 22.43 7.50 -17.21
N PRO A 247 23.69 7.24 -17.64
CA PRO A 247 24.57 8.27 -18.20
C PRO A 247 23.98 9.11 -19.33
N ARG A 248 23.18 8.49 -20.22
CA ARG A 248 22.52 9.19 -21.32
C ARG A 248 21.45 10.19 -20.86
N PHE A 249 20.70 9.85 -19.81
CA PHE A 249 19.64 10.69 -19.25
C PHE A 249 20.25 11.83 -18.45
N TYR A 250 21.31 11.53 -17.69
CA TYR A 250 22.10 12.56 -17.02
C TYR A 250 22.78 13.53 -17.99
N ALA A 251 23.29 13.05 -19.13
CA ALA A 251 23.83 13.92 -20.18
C ALA A 251 22.75 14.88 -20.73
N LEU A 252 21.56 14.37 -21.03
CA LEU A 252 20.43 15.20 -21.49
C LEU A 252 20.00 16.22 -20.42
N LEU A 253 19.94 15.81 -19.15
CA LEU A 253 19.66 16.72 -18.03
C LEU A 253 20.68 17.86 -18.00
N ARG A 254 21.98 17.54 -18.05
CA ARG A 254 23.05 18.55 -18.07
C ARG A 254 22.92 19.51 -19.25
N GLU A 255 22.66 19.00 -20.45
CA GLU A 255 22.43 19.82 -21.64
C GLU A 255 21.27 20.81 -21.41
N LYS A 256 20.10 20.31 -20.99
CA LYS A 256 18.91 21.14 -20.74
C LYS A 256 19.11 22.16 -19.62
N LEU A 257 19.94 21.84 -18.63
CA LEU A 257 20.29 22.74 -17.53
C LEU A 257 21.42 23.74 -17.90
N GLY A 258 22.01 23.65 -19.09
CA GLY A 258 23.14 24.48 -19.50
C GLY A 258 24.46 24.12 -18.81
N LEU A 259 24.59 22.88 -18.35
CA LEU A 259 25.75 22.32 -17.65
C LEU A 259 26.53 21.29 -18.49
N GLY A 260 26.25 21.19 -19.79
CA GLY A 260 26.85 20.19 -20.68
C GLY A 260 28.37 20.28 -20.76
N ASP A 261 28.91 21.50 -20.81
CA ASP A 261 30.36 21.78 -20.93
C ASP A 261 31.06 21.95 -19.58
N ASP A 262 30.32 21.80 -18.47
CA ASP A 262 30.90 21.92 -17.14
C ASP A 262 31.67 20.63 -16.79
N PRO A 263 33.00 20.69 -16.61
CA PRO A 263 33.81 19.51 -16.37
C PRO A 263 33.45 18.83 -15.05
N ASP A 264 32.91 19.57 -14.08
CA ASP A 264 32.56 19.01 -12.79
C ASP A 264 31.33 18.11 -12.88
N PHE A 265 30.35 18.49 -13.69
CA PHE A 265 29.17 17.69 -13.92
C PHE A 265 29.42 16.54 -14.90
N THR A 266 30.46 16.60 -15.72
CA THR A 266 30.79 15.53 -16.67
C THR A 266 31.28 14.25 -15.97
N ASP A 267 31.96 14.38 -14.84
CA ASP A 267 32.37 13.27 -13.96
C ASP A 267 31.50 13.21 -12.68
N GLY A 268 30.18 13.23 -12.88
CA GLY A 268 29.18 13.32 -11.80
C GLY A 268 28.92 12.03 -11.02
N TYR A 269 29.72 10.96 -11.23
CA TYR A 269 29.51 9.64 -10.63
C TYR A 269 30.44 9.35 -9.45
N ASP A 270 31.43 10.20 -9.18
CA ASP A 270 32.29 10.09 -8.01
C ASP A 270 31.54 10.47 -6.71
N PRO A 271 31.33 9.53 -5.77
CA PRO A 271 30.64 9.81 -4.51
C PRO A 271 31.30 10.91 -3.65
N ALA A 272 32.61 11.13 -3.78
CA ALA A 272 33.31 12.18 -3.06
C ALA A 272 32.86 13.59 -3.49
N ARG A 273 32.28 13.71 -4.69
CA ARG A 273 31.87 14.99 -5.29
C ARG A 273 30.40 15.31 -5.09
N TRP A 274 29.55 14.31 -4.83
CA TRP A 274 28.11 14.50 -4.70
C TRP A 274 27.70 15.60 -3.71
N PRO A 275 28.32 15.76 -2.53
CA PRO A 275 27.94 16.86 -1.64
C PRO A 275 28.12 18.25 -2.27
N ASP A 276 29.17 18.47 -3.06
CA ASP A 276 29.40 19.73 -3.75
C ASP A 276 28.42 19.92 -4.92
N LEU A 277 28.29 18.90 -5.77
CA LEU A 277 27.41 18.94 -6.93
C LEU A 277 25.94 19.10 -6.53
N THR A 278 25.52 18.51 -5.40
CA THR A 278 24.18 18.68 -4.82
C THR A 278 23.94 20.13 -4.44
N ARG A 279 24.87 20.80 -3.75
CA ARG A 279 24.73 22.24 -3.41
C ARG A 279 24.63 23.11 -4.66
N ARG A 280 25.34 22.76 -5.73
CA ARG A 280 25.25 23.48 -7.01
C ARG A 280 23.90 23.27 -7.69
N PHE A 281 23.36 22.05 -7.65
CA PHE A 281 21.98 21.78 -8.11
C PHE A 281 20.95 22.51 -7.27
N GLU A 282 21.10 22.55 -5.94
CA GLU A 282 20.22 23.34 -5.05
C GLU A 282 20.22 24.82 -5.46
N ALA A 283 21.39 25.42 -5.66
CA ALA A 283 21.52 26.79 -6.10
C ALA A 283 20.95 27.03 -7.51
N LEU A 284 21.07 26.05 -8.40
CA LEU A 284 20.50 26.11 -9.75
C LEU A 284 18.99 26.09 -9.73
N PHE A 285 18.38 25.08 -9.10
CA PHE A 285 16.92 24.92 -9.08
C PHE A 285 16.23 26.08 -8.36
N ARG A 286 16.91 26.76 -7.42
CA ARG A 286 16.43 28.00 -6.78
C ARG A 286 16.28 29.21 -7.70
N GLN A 287 16.79 29.17 -8.93
CA GLN A 287 16.76 30.31 -9.86
C GLN A 287 15.44 30.47 -10.61
N ARG A 288 14.62 29.43 -10.67
CA ARG A 288 13.34 29.42 -11.40
C ARG A 288 12.26 28.74 -10.58
N THR A 289 11.00 29.02 -10.90
CA THR A 289 9.82 28.40 -10.28
C THR A 289 9.68 26.94 -10.70
N ARG A 290 8.90 26.15 -9.95
CA ARG A 290 8.60 24.75 -10.32
C ARG A 290 7.97 24.64 -11.71
N GLU A 291 7.11 25.59 -12.08
CA GLU A 291 6.43 25.61 -13.39
C GLU A 291 7.40 25.87 -14.54
N GLU A 292 8.33 26.82 -14.39
CA GLU A 292 9.36 27.10 -15.39
C GLU A 292 10.29 25.89 -15.61
N TRP A 293 10.64 25.15 -14.55
CA TRP A 293 11.39 23.90 -14.67
C TRP A 293 10.58 22.80 -15.35
N SER A 294 9.29 22.68 -15.03
CA SER A 294 8.41 21.70 -15.64
C SER A 294 8.26 21.95 -17.14
N ALA A 295 8.10 23.21 -17.56
CA ALA A 295 8.06 23.59 -18.98
C ALA A 295 9.35 23.22 -19.75
N LEU A 296 10.50 23.20 -19.08
CA LEU A 296 11.79 22.87 -19.68
C LEU A 296 12.08 21.35 -19.74
N LEU A 297 11.73 20.63 -18.67
CA LEU A 297 12.23 19.28 -18.40
C LEU A 297 11.16 18.20 -18.51
N GLU A 298 9.88 18.50 -18.21
CA GLU A 298 8.81 17.50 -18.20
C GLU A 298 8.58 16.90 -19.58
N GLY A 299 8.29 15.59 -19.64
CA GLY A 299 8.08 14.86 -20.88
C GLY A 299 9.35 14.52 -21.65
N SER A 300 10.53 14.88 -21.12
CA SER A 300 11.82 14.47 -21.68
C SER A 300 12.46 13.31 -20.92
N ASP A 301 13.51 12.74 -21.51
CA ASP A 301 14.30 11.65 -20.90
C ASP A 301 15.27 12.14 -19.80
N ALA A 302 15.13 13.39 -19.30
CA ALA A 302 15.93 13.92 -18.19
C ALA A 302 15.49 13.40 -16.81
N CYS A 303 14.54 12.45 -16.76
CA CYS A 303 14.01 11.84 -15.54
C CYS A 303 13.60 12.88 -14.49
N PHE A 304 12.70 13.78 -14.88
CA PHE A 304 12.24 14.90 -14.07
C PHE A 304 10.74 14.78 -13.77
N ALA A 305 10.31 15.21 -12.58
CA ALA A 305 8.90 15.47 -12.28
C ALA A 305 8.74 16.61 -11.26
N PRO A 306 7.63 17.38 -11.31
CA PRO A 306 7.26 18.25 -10.19
C PRO A 306 6.86 17.39 -8.98
N VAL A 307 7.26 17.80 -7.78
CA VAL A 307 6.72 17.23 -6.54
C VAL A 307 5.42 17.94 -6.24
N LEU A 308 4.32 17.19 -6.26
CA LEU A 308 2.95 17.67 -6.10
C LEU A 308 2.36 17.15 -4.80
N ASP A 309 1.56 17.98 -4.13
CA ASP A 309 0.63 17.47 -3.13
C ASP A 309 -0.53 16.70 -3.79
N PRO A 310 -1.36 15.96 -3.04
CA PRO A 310 -2.45 15.17 -3.62
C PRO A 310 -3.48 15.97 -4.44
N ASP A 311 -3.77 17.22 -4.07
CA ASP A 311 -4.75 18.06 -4.75
C ASP A 311 -4.20 18.55 -6.09
N GLU A 312 -2.94 19.00 -6.09
CA GLU A 312 -2.21 19.33 -7.32
C GLU A 312 -2.07 18.12 -8.24
N ALA A 313 -1.70 16.96 -7.68
CA ALA A 313 -1.52 15.72 -8.44
C ALA A 313 -2.82 15.31 -9.15
N ALA A 314 -3.98 15.42 -8.50
CA ALA A 314 -5.27 15.09 -9.10
C ALA A 314 -5.58 15.90 -10.37
N SER A 315 -5.05 17.12 -10.46
CA SER A 315 -5.25 18.02 -11.61
C SER A 315 -4.17 17.91 -12.70
N HIS A 316 -3.04 17.24 -12.44
CA HIS A 316 -1.93 17.14 -13.38
C HIS A 316 -2.35 16.49 -14.71
N PRO A 317 -1.97 17.03 -15.89
CA PRO A 317 -2.47 16.55 -17.19
C PRO A 317 -2.29 15.05 -17.43
N HIS A 318 -1.14 14.48 -17.05
CA HIS A 318 -0.92 13.03 -17.16
C HIS A 318 -1.84 12.21 -16.23
N ILE A 319 -2.06 12.68 -15.01
CA ILE A 319 -2.90 12.02 -14.00
C ILE A 319 -4.38 12.08 -14.43
N ALA A 320 -4.82 13.23 -14.92
CA ALA A 320 -6.16 13.46 -15.47
C ALA A 320 -6.43 12.62 -16.74
N ALA A 321 -5.49 12.60 -17.69
CA ALA A 321 -5.59 11.76 -18.90
C ALA A 321 -5.68 10.27 -18.56
N ARG A 322 -5.03 9.86 -17.47
CA ARG A 322 -5.12 8.52 -16.92
C ARG A 322 -6.33 8.32 -16.01
N GLN A 323 -7.11 9.33 -15.68
CA GLN A 323 -8.28 9.25 -14.80
C GLN A 323 -7.97 8.57 -13.45
N ILE A 324 -6.80 8.85 -12.88
CA ILE A 324 -6.34 8.18 -11.65
C ILE A 324 -7.14 8.64 -10.44
N TYR A 325 -7.46 9.93 -10.34
CA TYR A 325 -8.30 10.48 -9.28
C TYR A 325 -9.73 10.69 -9.76
N ARG A 326 -10.69 10.49 -8.87
CA ARG A 326 -12.11 10.84 -9.04
C ARG A 326 -12.66 11.39 -7.73
N SER A 327 -13.64 12.30 -7.84
CA SER A 327 -14.48 12.68 -6.70
C SER A 327 -15.74 11.81 -6.70
N ILE A 328 -15.98 11.10 -5.60
CA ILE A 328 -17.20 10.31 -5.39
C ILE A 328 -17.81 10.81 -4.08
N ASN A 329 -19.08 11.25 -4.14
CA ASN A 329 -19.78 11.86 -3.00
C ASN A 329 -19.00 13.01 -2.34
N GLY A 330 -18.29 13.82 -3.14
CA GLY A 330 -17.49 14.94 -2.67
C GLY A 330 -16.12 14.57 -2.09
N VAL A 331 -15.75 13.28 -2.08
CA VAL A 331 -14.46 12.80 -1.57
C VAL A 331 -13.52 12.46 -2.72
N ALA A 332 -12.38 13.15 -2.80
CA ALA A 332 -11.31 12.86 -3.74
C ALA A 332 -10.62 11.53 -3.38
N GLN A 333 -10.55 10.62 -4.34
CA GLN A 333 -9.98 9.29 -4.14
C GLN A 333 -9.40 8.73 -5.44
N THR A 334 -8.50 7.76 -5.34
CA THR A 334 -7.92 7.09 -6.50
C THR A 334 -8.83 5.97 -7.00
N VAL A 335 -8.87 5.75 -8.32
CA VAL A 335 -9.58 4.61 -8.93
C VAL A 335 -8.82 3.29 -8.67
N PRO A 336 -9.49 2.13 -8.82
CA PRO A 336 -8.86 0.82 -8.69
C PRO A 336 -7.58 0.65 -9.53
N ALA A 337 -6.62 -0.09 -8.99
CA ALA A 337 -5.38 -0.48 -9.65
C ALA A 337 -5.06 -1.96 -9.34
N PRO A 338 -4.35 -2.69 -10.24
CA PRO A 338 -3.90 -2.27 -11.56
C PRO A 338 -5.04 -2.26 -12.60
N ARG A 339 -4.72 -1.94 -13.86
CA ARG A 339 -5.70 -1.98 -14.97
C ARG A 339 -5.72 -3.34 -15.63
N PHE A 340 -6.91 -3.79 -16.02
CA PHE A 340 -7.13 -5.05 -16.72
C PHE A 340 -7.79 -4.79 -18.06
N SER A 341 -7.30 -5.42 -19.13
CA SER A 341 -7.78 -5.18 -20.50
C SER A 341 -9.15 -5.80 -20.80
N LYS A 342 -9.50 -6.92 -20.14
CA LYS A 342 -10.74 -7.67 -20.39
C LYS A 342 -11.78 -7.55 -19.27
N THR A 343 -11.32 -7.44 -18.03
CA THR A 343 -12.15 -7.41 -16.83
C THR A 343 -11.83 -6.15 -16.03
N PRO A 344 -12.12 -4.95 -16.55
CA PRO A 344 -11.77 -3.71 -15.88
C PRO A 344 -12.38 -3.69 -14.46
N PRO A 345 -11.59 -3.37 -13.43
CA PRO A 345 -12.10 -3.17 -12.08
C PRO A 345 -13.01 -1.95 -12.02
N ALA A 346 -13.89 -1.88 -11.03
CA ALA A 346 -14.81 -0.78 -10.84
C ALA A 346 -15.07 -0.57 -9.35
N ILE A 347 -15.36 0.67 -8.97
CA ILE A 347 -15.88 0.98 -7.63
C ILE A 347 -17.38 0.65 -7.69
N SER A 348 -17.79 -0.47 -7.09
CA SER A 348 -19.17 -0.95 -7.11
C SER A 348 -20.14 -0.01 -6.40
N SER A 349 -19.71 0.55 -5.27
CA SER A 349 -20.48 1.51 -4.46
C SER A 349 -19.55 2.31 -3.54
N SER A 350 -20.04 3.45 -3.02
CA SER A 350 -19.48 4.03 -1.79
C SER A 350 -19.75 3.11 -0.59
N ARG A 351 -19.20 3.45 0.59
CA ARG A 351 -19.55 2.77 1.85
C ARG A 351 -21.07 2.61 1.95
N SER A 352 -21.55 1.40 2.21
CA SER A 352 -22.97 1.15 2.47
C SER A 352 -23.40 1.94 3.70
N ALA A 353 -24.48 2.73 3.58
CA ALA A 353 -25.05 3.44 4.71
C ALA A 353 -25.72 2.48 5.71
N ASP A 354 -26.23 1.34 5.22
CA ASP A 354 -27.00 0.40 6.03
C ASP A 354 -26.26 -0.92 6.25
N ALA A 355 -26.43 -1.46 7.46
CA ALA A 355 -26.02 -2.81 7.81
C ALA A 355 -26.92 -3.85 7.15
N HIS A 356 -26.31 -4.87 6.59
CA HIS A 356 -26.99 -5.99 5.95
C HIS A 356 -27.34 -7.05 6.99
N GLN A 357 -28.38 -7.83 6.71
CA GLN A 357 -28.76 -8.97 7.52
C GLN A 357 -27.89 -10.19 7.15
N PRO A 358 -27.21 -10.87 8.08
CA PRO A 358 -26.36 -12.01 7.76
C PRO A 358 -27.07 -13.10 6.93
N GLY A 359 -28.35 -13.38 7.21
CA GLY A 359 -29.14 -14.35 6.46
C GLY A 359 -29.36 -14.00 4.98
N SER A 360 -29.42 -12.71 4.61
CA SER A 360 -29.54 -12.32 3.21
C SER A 360 -28.23 -12.56 2.45
N ILE A 361 -27.09 -12.27 3.10
CA ILE A 361 -25.74 -12.56 2.57
C ILE A 361 -25.60 -14.05 2.25
N VAL A 362 -25.94 -14.92 3.22
CA VAL A 362 -25.89 -16.38 3.04
C VAL A 362 -26.78 -16.84 1.90
N THR A 363 -28.01 -16.31 1.81
CA THR A 363 -28.96 -16.67 0.75
C THR A 363 -28.41 -16.32 -0.64
N GLU A 364 -27.81 -15.13 -0.78
CA GLU A 364 -27.17 -14.70 -2.02
C GLU A 364 -25.95 -15.56 -2.39
N TRP A 365 -25.13 -15.92 -1.41
CA TRP A 365 -23.97 -16.78 -1.60
C TRP A 365 -24.35 -18.23 -1.95
N ARG A 366 -25.49 -18.75 -1.47
CA ARG A 366 -25.98 -20.09 -1.86
C ARG A 366 -26.62 -20.12 -3.24
N GLY A 367 -27.18 -19.00 -3.71
CA GLY A 367 -27.91 -18.90 -4.97
C GLY A 367 -27.09 -18.59 -6.21
N CYS A 368 -25.76 -18.42 -6.08
CA CYS A 368 -24.84 -18.06 -7.18
C CYS A 368 -24.01 -19.24 -7.67
#